data_AF-A0A2U8WGR9-F1
#
_entry.id   AF-A0A2U8WGR9-F1
#
_cell.length_a   1.000
_cell.length_b   1.000
_cell.length_c   1.000
_cell.angle_alpha   90.00
_cell.angle_beta   90.00
_cell.angle_gamma   90.00
#
_symmetry.space_group_name_H-M   'P 1'
#
loop_
_entity.id
_entity.type
_entity.pdbx_description
1 polymer ?
#
loop_
_entity_poly.entity_id
_entity_poly.type
_entity_poly.pdbx_seq_one_letter_code
_entity_poly.pdbx_strand_id
1 'polypeptide(L)' 'MRESPIFEIRITTSETGSILRAPTEREVATKAETLIRRVHARGELIGFSVLGPSAASIGRIKSYLEDILIEVTRLSI' A
#
# COMPACT_ATOMS: atom_id res chain seq x y z
N MET A 1 24.14 -0.75 -14.78
CA MET A 1 23.32 -0.29 -13.63
C MET A 1 22.63 -1.52 -13.05
N ARG A 2 22.84 -1.85 -11.77
CA ARG A 2 21.97 -2.82 -11.10
C ARG A 2 20.73 -2.05 -10.68
N GLU A 3 19.61 -2.25 -11.36
CA GLU A 3 18.32 -1.81 -10.84
C GLU A 3 18.15 -2.52 -9.50
N SER A 4 18.24 -1.78 -8.39
CA SER A 4 17.91 -2.33 -7.08
C SER A 4 16.50 -2.91 -7.16
N PRO A 5 16.22 -4.08 -6.54
CA PRO A 5 14.87 -4.60 -6.52
C PRO A 5 13.97 -3.57 -5.83
N ILE A 6 13.13 -2.90 -6.61
CA ILE A 6 12.21 -1.87 -6.14
C ILE A 6 10.92 -2.57 -5.77
N PHE A 7 10.42 -2.27 -4.57
CA PHE A 7 9.04 -2.58 -4.22
C PHE A 7 8.13 -1.56 -4.87
N GLU A 8 7.02 -2.03 -5.42
CA GLU A 8 5.98 -1.18 -5.99
C GLU A 8 4.63 -1.54 -5.37
N ILE A 9 3.89 -0.54 -4.91
CA ILE A 9 2.49 -0.67 -4.50
C ILE A 9 1.67 0.22 -5.42
N ARG A 10 0.68 -0.35 -6.09
CA ARG A 10 -0.33 0.43 -6.80
C ARG A 10 -1.56 0.51 -5.91
N ILE A 11 -2.01 1.73 -5.64
CA ILE A 11 -3.24 2.01 -4.92
C ILE A 11 -4.23 2.58 -5.92
N THR A 12 -5.37 1.93 -6.06
CA THR A 12 -6.47 2.38 -6.91
C THR A 12 -7.61 2.81 -6.01
N THR A 13 -8.06 4.04 -6.18
CA THR A 13 -9.31 4.53 -5.61
C THR A 13 -10.35 4.70 -6.71
N SER A 14 -11.59 5.02 -6.32
CA SER A 14 -12.66 5.33 -7.28
C SER A 14 -12.30 6.46 -8.25
N GLU A 15 -11.42 7.38 -7.83
CA GLU A 15 -11.08 8.58 -8.59
C GLU A 15 -9.64 8.57 -9.14
N THR A 16 -8.70 7.90 -8.46
CA THR A 16 -7.26 8.04 -8.77
C THR A 16 -6.49 6.73 -8.66
N GLY A 17 -5.46 6.58 -9.50
CA GLY A 17 -4.45 5.52 -9.38
C GLY A 17 -3.11 6.12 -8.95
N SER A 18 -2.52 5.63 -7.87
CA SER A 18 -1.21 6.03 -7.37
C SER A 18 -0.24 4.87 -7.41
N ILE A 19 0.98 5.10 -7.91
CA ILE A 19 2.07 4.12 -7.91
C ILE A 19 3.14 4.58 -6.92
N LEU A 20 3.37 3.79 -5.89
CA LEU A 20 4.33 4.04 -4.82
C LEU A 20 5.52 3.11 -4.98
N ARG A 21 6.73 3.67 -5.00
CA ARG A 21 7.97 2.89 -5.17
C ARG A 21 8.94 3.18 -4.03
N ALA A 22 9.63 2.13 -3.57
CA ALA A 22 10.71 2.27 -2.62
C ALA A 22 11.72 1.10 -2.71
N PRO A 23 12.98 1.31 -2.30
CA PRO A 23 13.99 0.26 -2.25
C PRO A 23 13.78 -0.76 -1.12
N THR A 24 12.91 -0.48 -0.13
CA THR A 24 12.70 -1.36 1.02
C THR A 24 11.22 -1.64 1.30
N GLU A 25 10.97 -2.81 1.92
CA GLU A 25 9.65 -3.25 2.37
C GLU A 25 8.99 -2.22 3.30
N ARG A 26 9.74 -1.75 4.30
CA ARG A 26 9.26 -0.77 5.27
C ARG A 26 8.89 0.55 4.62
N GLU A 27 9.76 1.08 3.76
CA GLU A 27 9.54 2.39 3.15
C GLU A 27 8.33 2.39 2.21
N VAL A 28 8.16 1.33 1.40
CA VAL A 28 6.99 1.24 0.52
C VAL A 28 5.70 1.10 1.33
N ALA A 29 5.73 0.31 2.41
CA ALA A 29 4.59 0.09 3.28
C ALA A 29 4.15 1.38 4.00
N THR A 30 5.08 2.15 4.55
CA THR A 30 4.79 3.44 5.20
C THR A 30 4.21 4.47 4.21
N LYS A 31 4.74 4.52 2.97
CA LYS A 31 4.18 5.39 1.92
C LYS A 31 2.73 4.99 1.60
N ALA A 32 2.47 3.69 1.48
CA ALA A 32 1.14 3.18 1.20
C ALA A 32 0.17 3.44 2.35
N GLU A 33 0.56 3.17 3.60
CA GLU A 33 -0.25 3.48 4.79
C GLU A 33 -0.65 4.96 4.83
N THR A 34 0.32 5.86 4.64
CA THR A 34 0.07 7.30 4.66
C THR A 34 -0.97 7.70 3.63
N LEU A 35 -0.89 7.13 2.42
CA LEU A 35 -1.85 7.40 1.36
C LEU A 35 -3.22 6.79 1.68
N ILE A 36 -3.28 5.54 2.14
CA ILE A 36 -4.52 4.85 2.55
C ILE A 36 -5.28 5.67 3.58
N ARG A 37 -4.61 6.09 4.67
CA ARG A 37 -5.24 6.89 5.73
C ARG A 37 -5.77 8.21 5.19
N ARG A 38 -5.06 8.85 4.26
CA ARG A 38 -5.48 10.10 3.63
C ARG A 38 -6.72 9.93 2.73
N VAL A 39 -6.72 8.92 1.86
CA VAL A 39 -7.85 8.72 0.93
C VAL A 39 -9.07 8.14 1.64
N HIS A 40 -8.86 7.31 2.68
CA HIS A 40 -9.94 6.81 3.53
C HIS A 40 -10.67 7.96 4.26
N ALA A 41 -9.94 8.96 4.75
CA ALA A 41 -10.55 10.16 5.34
C ALA A 41 -11.47 10.93 4.38
N ARG A 42 -11.38 10.68 3.06
CA ARG A 42 -12.27 11.23 2.04
C ARG A 42 -13.46 10.31 1.69
N GLY A 43 -13.56 9.13 2.31
CA GLY A 43 -14.63 8.16 2.07
C GLY A 43 -14.47 7.33 0.79
N GLU A 44 -13.26 7.24 0.24
CA GLU A 44 -13.01 6.50 -1.00
C GLU A 44 -12.85 4.99 -0.76
N LEU A 45 -13.33 4.18 -1.71
CA LEU A 45 -13.01 2.77 -1.78
C LEU A 45 -11.57 2.58 -2.25
N ILE A 46 -10.83 1.69 -1.59
CA ILE A 46 -9.40 1.49 -1.80
C ILE A 46 -9.15 0.05 -2.23
N GLY A 47 -8.56 -0.12 -3.41
CA GLY A 47 -7.92 -1.37 -3.85
C GLY A 47 -6.41 -1.19 -3.94
N PHE A 48 -5.63 -2.25 -3.75
CA PHE A 48 -4.19 -2.19 -3.95
C PHE A 48 -3.60 -3.47 -4.55
N SER A 49 -2.44 -3.32 -5.17
CA SER A 49 -1.62 -4.44 -5.65
C SER A 49 -0.15 -4.20 -5.30
N VAL A 50 0.59 -5.28 -5.03
CA VAL A 50 1.98 -5.23 -4.54
C VAL A 50 2.86 -6.04 -5.47
N LEU A 51 3.97 -5.43 -5.90
CA LEU A 51 5.07 -6.06 -6.62
C LEU A 51 6.34 -5.92 -5.78
N GLY A 52 7.17 -6.95 -5.80
CA GLY A 52 8.41 -6.97 -5.05
C GLY A 52 9.29 -8.17 -5.40
N PRO A 53 10.52 -8.22 -4.87
CA PRO A 53 11.51 -9.23 -5.23
C PRO A 53 11.22 -10.63 -4.69
N SER A 54 10.34 -10.78 -3.69
CA SER A 54 10.03 -12.10 -3.13
C SER A 54 8.56 -12.24 -2.74
N ALA A 55 8.00 -13.43 -2.94
CA ALA A 55 6.64 -13.76 -2.53
C ALA A 55 6.41 -13.56 -1.02
N ALA A 56 7.42 -13.86 -0.19
CA ALA A 56 7.34 -13.67 1.26
C ALA A 56 7.23 -12.19 1.65
N SER A 57 8.01 -11.31 1.03
CA SER A 57 7.92 -9.86 1.28
C SER A 57 6.62 -9.26 0.76
N ILE A 58 6.16 -9.70 -0.42
CA ILE A 58 4.85 -9.33 -0.96
C ILE A 58 3.74 -9.74 0.03
N GLY A 59 3.79 -10.96 0.57
CA GLY A 59 2.82 -11.46 1.54
C GLY A 59 2.76 -10.61 2.80
N ARG A 60 3.92 -10.27 3.39
CA ARG A 60 3.98 -9.40 4.58
C ARG A 60 3.41 -8.01 4.32
N ILE A 61 3.75 -7.40 3.19
CA ILE A 61 3.20 -6.09 2.81
C ILE A 61 1.68 -6.19 2.66
N LYS A 62 1.16 -7.21 1.98
CA LYS A 62 -0.28 -7.39 1.79
C LYS A 62 -1.02 -7.51 3.12
N SER A 63 -0.60 -8.42 4.00
CA SER A 63 -1.23 -8.60 5.31
C SER A 63 -1.17 -7.33 6.14
N TYR A 64 -0.03 -6.63 6.13
CA TYR A 64 0.09 -5.35 6.82
C TYR A 64 -0.91 -4.31 6.29
N LEU A 65 -1.05 -4.15 4.97
CA LEU A 65 -1.99 -3.18 4.40
C LEU A 65 -3.46 -3.59 4.61
N GLU A 66 -3.76 -4.89 4.60
CA GLU A 66 -5.08 -5.42 4.95
C GLU A 66 -5.45 -5.06 6.40
N ASP A 67 -4.51 -5.23 7.34
CA ASP A 67 -4.71 -4.84 8.74
C ASP A 67 -4.98 -3.34 8.86
N ILE A 68 -4.22 -2.50 8.14
CA ILE A 68 -4.46 -1.04 8.10
C ILE A 68 -5.85 -0.72 7.53
N LEU A 69 -6.27 -1.37 6.44
CA LEU A 69 -7.61 -1.14 5.87
C LEU A 69 -8.72 -1.49 6.86
N ILE A 70 -8.58 -2.60 7.59
CA ILE A 70 -9.53 -3.01 8.62
C ILE A 70 -9.54 -1.98 9.76
N GLU A 71 -8.37 -1.53 10.21
CA GLU A 71 -8.22 -0.52 11.26
C GLU A 71 -8.93 0.78 10.88
N VAL A 72 -8.61 1.35 9.71
CA VAL A 72 -9.21 2.62 9.30
C VAL A 72 -10.72 2.50 9.08
N THR A 73 -11.20 1.36 8.56
CA THR A 73 -12.65 1.12 8.38
C THR A 73 -13.39 1.07 9.71
N ARG A 74 -12.80 0.46 10.75
CA ARG A 74 -13.41 0.38 12.09
C ARG A 74 -13.45 1.71 12.83
N LEU A 75 -12.50 2.61 12.56
CA LEU A 75 -12.44 3.93 13.19
C LEU A 75 -13.47 4.93 12.62
N SER A 76 -14.18 4.56 11.55
CA SER A 76 -15.19 5.41 10.90
C SER A 76 -16.64 5.05 11.26
N ILE A 77 -16.86 4.17 12.24
CA ILE A 77 -18.17 3.74 12.75
C ILE A 77 -18.44 4.39 14.10
#